data_AF-A0A7J8ZE95-F1
#
_entry.id   AF-A0A7J8ZE95-F1
#
_cell.length_a   1.000
_cell.length_b   1.000
_cell.length_c   1.000
_cell.angle_alpha   90.00
_cell.angle_beta   90.00
_cell.angle_gamma   90.00
#
_symmetry.space_group_name_H-M   'P 1'
#
loop_
_entity.id
_entity.type
_entity.pdbx_description
1 polymer ?
#
loop_
_entity_poly.entity_id
_entity_poly.type
_entity_poly.pdbx_seq_one_letter_code
_entity_poly.pdbx_strand_id
1 'polypeptide(L)'
;KIKYIGISEASPETIRRAHAVHPLTAVQLEWSLWTRDVEEELIPLCRELGIGIVAYSPLGHGFFAGKAKEDTSNSSLGVFPRFQGENLERNRILYSKVEKLAEKHGCTPAQLALAWVLHQGDDVSPIPGKSH
;
A
#
# COMPACT_ATOMS: atom_id res chain seq x y z
N LYS A 1 4.16 18.36 23.90
CA LYS A 1 2.91 18.85 23.25
C LYS A 1 2.90 18.33 21.81
N ILE A 2 1.77 17.82 21.33
CA ILE A 2 1.63 17.20 19.99
C ILE A 2 1.05 18.25 19.01
N LYS A 3 1.52 18.26 17.75
CA LYS A 3 1.03 19.19 16.70
C LYS A 3 -0.12 18.62 15.86
N TYR A 4 -0.10 17.32 15.56
CA TYR A 4 -1.06 16.63 14.68
C TYR A 4 -1.40 15.25 15.24
N ILE A 5 -2.62 14.76 14.95
CA ILE A 5 -3.10 13.45 15.37
C ILE A 5 -3.35 12.61 14.12
N GLY A 6 -2.86 11.37 14.12
CA GLY A 6 -3.17 10.39 13.09
C GLY A 6 -3.63 9.07 13.72
N ILE A 7 -4.24 8.22 12.91
CA ILE A 7 -4.68 6.88 13.31
C ILE A 7 -4.24 5.87 12.26
N SER A 8 -4.10 4.60 12.63
CA SER A 8 -3.67 3.52 11.73
C SER A 8 -4.65 2.36 11.82
N GLU A 9 -4.89 1.68 10.69
CA GLU A 9 -5.66 0.42 10.64
C GLU A 9 -7.04 0.51 11.33
N ALA A 10 -7.70 1.67 11.21
CA ALA A 10 -8.99 1.94 11.81
C ALA A 10 -10.11 1.77 10.80
N SER A 11 -11.26 1.25 11.27
CA SER A 11 -12.46 1.16 10.45
C SER A 11 -13.01 2.55 10.10
N PRO A 12 -13.82 2.67 9.03
CA PRO A 12 -14.51 3.92 8.68
C PRO A 12 -15.30 4.53 9.84
N GLU A 13 -16.04 3.71 10.60
CA GLU A 13 -16.78 4.18 11.78
C GLU A 13 -15.86 4.77 12.85
N THR A 14 -14.73 4.10 13.12
CA THR A 14 -13.74 4.56 14.09
C THR A 14 -13.14 5.90 13.68
N ILE A 15 -12.82 6.06 12.39
CA ILE A 15 -12.29 7.32 11.84
C ILE A 15 -13.31 8.44 12.00
N ARG A 16 -14.58 8.22 11.65
CA ARG A 16 -15.64 9.25 11.79
C ARG A 16 -15.80 9.68 13.24
N ARG A 17 -15.85 8.73 14.18
CA ARG A 17 -15.98 9.00 15.62
C ARG A 17 -14.79 9.76 16.17
N ALA A 18 -13.57 9.33 15.82
CA ALA A 18 -12.35 9.99 16.27
C ALA A 18 -12.25 11.42 15.71
N HIS A 19 -12.52 11.61 14.41
CA HIS A 19 -12.47 12.91 13.75
C HIS A 19 -13.50 13.90 14.31
N ALA A 20 -14.68 13.41 14.73
CA ALA A 20 -15.71 14.23 15.38
C ALA A 20 -15.29 14.73 16.78
N VAL A 21 -14.42 14.01 17.49
CA VAL A 21 -13.88 14.42 18.80
C VAL A 21 -12.70 15.38 18.62
N HIS A 22 -11.78 15.05 17.71
CA HIS A 22 -10.67 15.91 17.34
C HIS A 22 -10.28 15.66 15.89
N PRO A 23 -10.08 16.71 15.06
CA PRO A 23 -9.68 16.54 13.67
C PRO A 23 -8.44 15.67 13.54
N LEU A 24 -8.57 14.61 12.74
CA LEU A 24 -7.46 13.75 12.33
C LEU A 24 -6.76 14.39 11.14
N THR A 25 -5.43 14.38 11.17
CA THR A 25 -4.59 14.89 10.08
C THR A 25 -4.25 13.81 9.07
N ALA A 26 -4.08 12.56 9.51
CA ALA A 26 -3.72 11.46 8.64
C ALA A 26 -4.27 10.11 9.10
N VAL A 27 -4.54 9.23 8.13
CA VAL A 27 -4.82 7.80 8.33
C VAL A 27 -3.71 6.99 7.66
N GLN A 28 -3.13 6.05 8.39
CA GLN A 28 -2.18 5.08 7.87
C GLN A 28 -2.87 3.75 7.59
N LEU A 29 -2.71 3.23 6.36
CA LEU A 29 -3.37 2.00 5.90
C LEU A 29 -2.53 1.25 4.84
N GLU A 30 -2.78 -0.05 4.66
CA GLU A 30 -2.15 -0.80 3.56
C GLU A 30 -2.77 -0.40 2.22
N TRP A 31 -1.94 0.09 1.29
CA TRP A 31 -2.41 0.38 -0.08
C TRP A 31 -1.28 0.21 -1.09
N SER A 32 -1.54 -0.56 -2.14
CA SER A 32 -0.60 -0.82 -3.23
C SER A 32 -1.36 -1.24 -4.49
N LEU A 33 -0.63 -1.52 -5.58
CA LEU A 33 -1.19 -2.18 -6.77
C LEU A 33 -1.93 -3.49 -6.46
N TRP A 34 -1.67 -4.09 -5.29
CA TRP A 34 -2.14 -5.42 -4.94
C TRP A 34 -3.19 -5.43 -3.82
N THR A 35 -3.06 -4.55 -2.84
CA THR A 35 -4.02 -4.39 -1.73
C THR A 35 -4.82 -3.13 -1.98
N ARG A 36 -6.11 -3.27 -2.34
CA ARG A 36 -6.99 -2.19 -2.82
C ARG A 36 -8.34 -2.12 -2.10
N ASP A 37 -8.56 -2.94 -1.08
CA ASP A 37 -9.83 -3.04 -0.33
C ASP A 37 -10.25 -1.70 0.30
N VAL A 38 -9.27 -0.85 0.60
CA VAL A 38 -9.47 0.49 1.17
C VAL A 38 -10.16 1.47 0.22
N GLU A 39 -10.18 1.20 -1.09
CA GLU A 39 -10.67 2.14 -2.11
C GLU A 39 -12.19 2.31 -2.12
N GLU A 40 -12.93 1.33 -1.60
CA GLU A 40 -14.40 1.38 -1.57
C GLU A 40 -14.94 2.37 -0.53
N GLU A 41 -14.35 2.37 0.67
CA GLU A 41 -14.87 3.15 1.80
C GLU A 41 -13.86 4.10 2.43
N LEU A 42 -12.63 3.62 2.70
CA LEU A 42 -11.64 4.37 3.49
C LEU A 42 -11.06 5.55 2.71
N ILE A 43 -10.70 5.36 1.44
CA ILE A 43 -10.14 6.43 0.61
C ILE A 43 -11.16 7.54 0.36
N PRO A 44 -12.42 7.25 -0.05
CA PRO A 44 -13.46 8.27 -0.16
C PRO A 44 -13.71 9.01 1.16
N LEU A 45 -13.75 8.28 2.29
CA LEU A 45 -13.94 8.87 3.61
C LEU A 45 -12.81 9.85 3.98
N CYS A 46 -11.55 9.45 3.79
CA CYS A 46 -10.42 10.33 4.09
C CYS A 46 -10.51 11.63 3.29
N ARG A 47 -10.88 11.54 2.01
CA ARG A 47 -11.08 12.69 1.13
C ARG A 47 -12.25 13.57 1.55
N GLU A 48 -13.38 12.96 1.89
CA GLU A 48 -14.58 13.65 2.41
C GLU A 48 -14.24 14.51 3.63
N LEU A 49 -13.40 13.97 4.53
CA LEU A 49 -13.01 14.62 5.78
C LEU A 49 -11.73 15.47 5.68
N GLY A 50 -11.11 15.57 4.51
CA GLY A 50 -9.84 16.30 4.32
C GLY A 50 -8.65 15.70 5.10
N ILE A 51 -8.64 14.38 5.30
CA ILE A 51 -7.61 13.63 6.02
C ILE A 51 -6.57 13.11 5.01
N GLY A 52 -5.28 13.31 5.29
CA GLY A 52 -4.20 12.75 4.46
C GLY A 52 -4.08 11.23 4.58
N ILE A 53 -3.63 10.58 3.51
CA ILE A 53 -3.49 9.12 3.44
C ILE A 53 -2.01 8.75 3.46
N VAL A 54 -1.62 7.92 4.42
CA VAL A 54 -0.26 7.38 4.54
C VAL A 54 -0.27 5.91 4.16
N ALA A 55 0.11 5.60 2.92
CA ALA A 55 0.08 4.24 2.39
C ALA A 55 1.32 3.44 2.85
N TYR A 56 1.13 2.45 3.73
CA TYR A 56 2.19 1.50 4.06
C TYR A 56 2.20 0.29 3.12
N SER A 57 3.34 -0.39 3.09
CA SER A 57 3.61 -1.48 2.15
C SER A 57 3.25 -1.16 0.69
N PRO A 58 3.61 0.04 0.17
CA PRO A 58 3.22 0.45 -1.19
C PRO A 58 3.80 -0.46 -2.28
N LEU A 59 4.83 -1.23 -1.95
CA LEU A 59 5.47 -2.22 -2.81
C LEU A 59 4.94 -3.65 -2.61
N GLY A 60 3.79 -3.82 -1.94
CA GLY A 60 3.19 -5.13 -1.66
C GLY A 60 4.10 -6.00 -0.80
N HIS A 61 4.59 -5.47 0.32
CA HIS A 61 5.57 -6.14 1.20
C HIS A 61 6.89 -6.52 0.49
N GLY A 62 7.28 -5.75 -0.52
CA GLY A 62 8.50 -5.96 -1.32
C GLY A 62 8.30 -6.84 -2.56
N PHE A 63 7.08 -7.33 -2.80
CA PHE A 63 6.73 -8.12 -3.97
C PHE A 63 7.13 -7.40 -5.28
N PHE A 64 6.75 -6.13 -5.43
CA PHE A 64 7.10 -5.32 -6.60
C PHE A 64 8.55 -4.82 -6.60
N ALA A 65 9.31 -5.07 -5.54
CA ALA A 65 10.73 -4.72 -5.42
C ALA A 65 11.68 -5.85 -5.80
N GLY A 66 11.17 -6.96 -6.35
CA GLY A 66 11.98 -8.10 -6.80
C GLY A 66 11.75 -9.38 -6.00
N LYS A 67 11.14 -9.30 -4.81
CA LYS A 67 10.86 -10.49 -3.99
C LYS A 67 9.86 -11.46 -4.63
N ALA A 68 9.09 -11.02 -5.62
CA ALA A 68 8.25 -11.92 -6.43
C ALA A 68 9.04 -13.04 -7.12
N LYS A 69 10.34 -12.82 -7.36
CA LYS A 69 11.25 -13.78 -8.00
C LYS A 69 11.90 -14.75 -7.00
N GLU A 70 11.79 -14.49 -5.70
CA GLU A 70 12.49 -15.24 -4.66
C GLU A 70 11.59 -16.32 -4.04
N ASP A 71 12.20 -17.32 -3.42
CA ASP A 71 11.50 -18.23 -2.50
C ASP A 71 11.41 -17.56 -1.12
N THR A 72 10.20 -17.21 -0.72
CA THR A 72 9.91 -16.52 0.54
C THR A 72 9.61 -17.46 1.69
N SER A 73 9.69 -18.78 1.50
CA SER A 73 9.33 -19.81 2.50
C SER A 73 10.06 -19.63 3.84
N ASN A 74 11.33 -19.22 3.82
CA ASN A 74 12.16 -19.02 5.01
C ASN A 74 12.13 -17.57 5.56
N SER A 75 11.20 -16.73 5.10
CA SER A 75 11.08 -15.34 5.53
C SER A 75 9.79 -15.10 6.31
N SER A 76 9.69 -13.96 7.00
CA SER A 76 8.43 -13.52 7.61
C SER A 76 7.30 -13.32 6.59
N LEU A 77 7.61 -13.26 5.29
CA LEU A 77 6.60 -13.22 4.23
C LEU A 77 5.94 -14.57 3.98
N GLY A 78 6.60 -15.67 4.34
CA GLY A 78 6.10 -17.03 4.16
C GLY A 78 4.81 -17.31 4.92
N VAL A 79 4.45 -16.50 5.92
CA VAL A 79 3.18 -16.63 6.67
C VAL A 79 1.97 -16.13 5.88
N PHE A 80 2.18 -15.26 4.90
CA PHE A 80 1.07 -14.69 4.13
C PHE A 80 0.65 -15.63 3.01
N PRO A 81 -0.65 -16.00 2.89
CA PRO A 81 -1.13 -16.95 1.87
C PRO A 81 -0.75 -16.56 0.44
N ARG A 82 -0.60 -15.25 0.18
CA ARG A 82 -0.24 -14.69 -1.12
C ARG A 82 1.20 -14.98 -1.57
N PHE A 83 2.04 -15.46 -0.65
CA PHE A 83 3.43 -15.87 -0.89
C PHE A 83 3.61 -17.40 -0.86
N GLN A 84 2.53 -18.18 -0.89
CA GLN A 84 2.57 -19.64 -0.76
C GLN A 84 1.99 -20.34 -2.01
N GLY A 85 2.59 -21.48 -2.39
CA GLY A 85 2.05 -22.43 -3.37
C GLY A 85 1.51 -21.79 -4.65
N GLU A 86 0.30 -22.20 -5.04
CA GLU A 86 -0.36 -21.71 -6.26
C GLU A 86 -0.65 -20.20 -6.25
N ASN A 87 -0.83 -19.59 -5.07
CA ASN A 87 -1.01 -18.15 -4.98
C ASN A 87 0.26 -17.44 -5.45
N LEU A 88 1.44 -17.85 -4.98
CA LEU A 88 2.70 -17.26 -5.41
C LEU A 88 2.86 -17.35 -6.93
N GLU A 89 2.56 -18.51 -7.53
CA GLU A 89 2.61 -18.68 -8.98
C GLU A 89 1.64 -17.74 -9.72
N ARG A 90 0.40 -17.63 -9.24
CA ARG A 90 -0.58 -16.69 -9.81
C ARG A 90 -0.12 -15.24 -9.69
N ASN A 91 0.52 -14.89 -8.58
CA ASN A 91 1.02 -13.55 -8.34
C ASN A 91 2.25 -13.24 -9.20
N ARG A 92 3.10 -14.21 -9.52
CA ARG A 92 4.21 -14.04 -10.48
C ARG A 92 3.72 -13.63 -11.87
N ILE A 93 2.53 -14.09 -12.29
CA ILE A 93 1.90 -13.62 -13.53
C ILE A 93 1.56 -12.13 -13.45
N LEU A 94 1.04 -11.65 -12.32
CA LEU A 94 0.80 -10.22 -12.08
C LEU A 94 2.12 -9.44 -12.12
N TYR A 95 3.15 -9.93 -11.43
CA TYR A 95 4.47 -9.31 -11.45
C TYR A 95 5.02 -9.17 -12.87
N SER A 96 4.96 -10.22 -13.69
CA SER A 96 5.45 -10.18 -15.07
C SER A 96 4.74 -9.13 -15.93
N LYS A 97 3.44 -8.89 -15.70
CA LYS A 97 2.71 -7.81 -16.38
C LYS A 97 3.20 -6.43 -15.96
N VAL A 98 3.44 -6.23 -14.66
CA VAL A 98 3.99 -4.98 -14.13
C VAL A 98 5.41 -4.76 -14.63
N GLU A 99 6.22 -5.81 -14.73
CA GLU A 99 7.58 -5.76 -15.25
C GLU A 99 7.62 -5.30 -16.72
N LYS A 100 6.82 -5.92 -17.59
CA LYS A 100 6.70 -5.49 -19.00
C LYS A 100 6.24 -4.04 -19.14
N LEU A 101 5.34 -3.59 -18.26
CA LEU A 101 4.88 -2.21 -18.27
C LEU A 101 6.00 -1.25 -17.80
N ALA A 102 6.75 -1.63 -16.78
CA ALA A 102 7.87 -0.84 -16.28
C ALA A 102 8.97 -0.71 -17.34
N GLU A 103 9.29 -1.79 -18.07
CA GLU A 103 10.20 -1.79 -19.21
C GLU A 103 9.77 -0.80 -20.30
N LYS A 104 8.48 -0.81 -20.67
CA LYS A 104 7.92 0.13 -21.65
C LYS A 104 8.12 1.59 -21.24
N HIS A 105 8.12 1.88 -19.94
CA HIS A 105 8.29 3.21 -19.37
C HIS A 105 9.72 3.51 -18.90
N GLY A 106 10.67 2.60 -19.14
CA GLY A 106 12.09 2.79 -18.76
C GLY A 106 12.32 2.90 -17.25
N CYS A 107 11.48 2.27 -16.43
CA CYS A 107 11.59 2.29 -14.98
C CYS A 107 11.58 0.87 -14.38
N THR A 108 11.86 0.76 -13.08
CA THR A 108 11.75 -0.52 -12.36
C THR A 108 10.31 -0.80 -11.95
N PRO A 109 9.93 -2.07 -11.72
CA PRO A 109 8.60 -2.41 -11.19
C PRO A 109 8.30 -1.71 -9.86
N ALA A 110 9.31 -1.48 -9.03
CA ALA A 110 9.18 -0.74 -7.77
C ALA A 110 8.86 0.74 -8.02
N GLN A 111 9.58 1.38 -8.96
CA GLN A 111 9.30 2.76 -9.35
C GLN A 111 7.89 2.90 -9.93
N LEU A 112 7.48 1.96 -10.79
CA LEU A 112 6.13 1.95 -11.35
C LEU A 112 5.05 1.81 -10.27
N ALA A 113 5.24 0.89 -9.31
CA ALA A 113 4.31 0.70 -8.20
C ALA A 113 4.22 1.95 -7.30
N LEU A 114 5.34 2.58 -6.96
CA LEU A 114 5.34 3.83 -6.19
C LEU A 114 4.69 4.98 -6.96
N ALA A 115 5.00 5.11 -8.25
CA ALA A 115 4.39 6.12 -9.11
C ALA A 115 2.87 5.94 -9.16
N TRP A 116 2.37 4.70 -9.21
CA TRP A 116 0.93 4.44 -9.18
C TRP A 116 0.27 4.89 -7.88
N VAL A 117 0.88 4.63 -6.72
CA VAL A 117 0.35 5.07 -5.41
C VAL A 117 0.37 6.60 -5.32
N LEU A 118 1.47 7.23 -5.72
CA LEU A 118 1.59 8.70 -5.76
C LEU A 118 0.56 9.34 -6.72
N HIS A 119 0.23 8.65 -7.81
CA HIS A 119 -0.76 9.14 -8.77
C HIS A 119 -2.21 9.05 -8.26
N GLN A 120 -2.46 8.42 -7.10
CA GLN A 120 -3.82 8.34 -6.56
C GLN A 120 -4.35 9.71 -6.10
N GLY A 121 -3.47 10.65 -5.74
CA GLY A 121 -3.83 12.03 -5.40
C GLY A 121 -2.77 12.73 -4.55
N ASP A 122 -2.83 14.06 -4.50
CA ASP A 122 -1.91 14.90 -3.71
C ASP A 122 -2.08 14.71 -2.20
N ASP A 123 -3.20 14.09 -1.78
CA ASP A 123 -3.53 13.69 -0.43
C ASP A 123 -2.80 12.41 0.03
N VAL A 124 -1.99 11.79 -0.84
CA VAL A 124 -1.37 10.48 -0.62
C VAL A 124 0.15 10.58 -0.42
N SER A 125 0.64 9.97 0.67
CA SER A 125 2.06 9.86 0.99
C SER A 125 2.45 8.40 1.26
N PRO A 126 3.06 7.69 0.30
CA PRO A 126 3.55 6.33 0.53
C PRO A 126 4.78 6.30 1.44
N ILE A 127 4.88 5.26 2.27
CA ILE A 127 6.05 5.01 3.13
C ILE A 127 6.73 3.69 2.74
N PRO A 128 7.61 3.68 1.71
CA PRO A 128 8.35 2.49 1.33
C PRO A 128 9.32 2.06 2.42
N GLY A 129 9.28 0.78 2.81
CA GLY A 129 10.30 0.19 3.67
C GLY A 129 11.64 0.02 2.92
N LYS A 130 12.74 0.13 3.65
CA LYS A 130 14.09 -0.22 3.17
C LYS A 130 14.64 -1.39 3.98
N SER A 131 15.32 -2.32 3.32
CA SER A 131 16.15 -3.34 3.94
C SER A 131 17.56 -3.14 3.37
N HIS A 132 18.56 -3.05 4.25
CA HIS A 132 19.97 -2.91 3.86
C HIS A 132 20.55 -4.25 3.41
#